data_AF-S4VGH9-F1
#
_entry.id   AF-S4VGH9-F1
#
_cell.length_a   1.000
_cell.length_b   1.000
_cell.length_c   1.000
_cell.angle_alpha   90.00
_cell.angle_beta   90.00
_cell.angle_gamma   90.00
#
_symmetry.space_group_name_H-M   'P 1'
#
loop_
_entity.id
_entity.type
_entity.pdbx_description
1 polymer ?
#
loop_
_entity_poly.entity_id
_entity_poly.type
_entity_poly.pdbx_seq_one_letter_code
_entity_poly.pdbx_strand_id
1 'polypeptide(L)'
;WYSLIHMGPGELPDALVALRMAVEDGGGLLMSFFSGPSLEPMYHPVATAYRWPLPELAQALETAGFQVTSSHWDPRFPHAYLTAEASKQNLA
;
A
#
# COMPACT_ATOMS: atom_id res chain seq x y z
N TRP A 1 12.16 -2.50 3.02
CA TRP A 1 11.65 -1.19 2.59
C TRP A 1 11.44 -1.27 1.07
N TYR A 2 10.34 -0.74 0.53
CA TYR A 2 9.98 -0.82 -0.91
C TYR A 2 9.80 -2.23 -1.48
N SER A 3 9.27 -3.19 -0.71
CA SER A 3 9.08 -4.58 -1.16
C SER A 3 7.88 -4.79 -2.09
N LEU A 4 6.91 -3.87 -2.11
CA LEU A 4 5.67 -3.98 -2.87
C LEU A 4 5.66 -3.11 -4.15
N ILE A 5 6.77 -2.43 -4.46
CA ILE A 5 6.82 -1.45 -5.56
C ILE A 5 6.62 -2.05 -6.94
N HIS A 6 6.80 -3.36 -7.09
CA HIS A 6 6.66 -4.06 -8.38
C HIS A 6 5.24 -4.59 -8.63
N MET A 7 4.33 -4.42 -7.67
CA MET A 7 2.97 -4.91 -7.78
C MET A 7 2.06 -3.85 -8.41
N GLY A 8 1.51 -4.21 -9.57
CA GLY A 8 0.55 -3.39 -10.30
C GLY A 8 -0.88 -3.50 -9.74
N PRO A 9 -1.86 -2.86 -10.40
CA PRO A 9 -3.26 -2.84 -9.96
C PRO A 9 -3.94 -4.22 -9.97
N GLY A 10 -3.40 -5.17 -10.74
CA GLY A 10 -3.88 -6.55 -10.77
C GLY A 10 -3.22 -7.50 -9.76
N GLU A 11 -2.30 -7.01 -8.91
CA GLU A 11 -1.54 -7.86 -7.98
C GLU A 11 -1.52 -7.29 -6.55
N LEU A 12 -1.33 -5.98 -6.40
CA LEU A 12 -1.23 -5.36 -5.08
C LEU A 12 -2.47 -5.62 -4.19
N PRO A 13 -3.72 -5.55 -4.69
CA PRO A 13 -4.89 -5.81 -3.85
C PRO A 13 -4.85 -7.18 -3.16
N ASP A 14 -4.51 -8.25 -3.89
CA ASP A 14 -4.44 -9.61 -3.34
C ASP A 14 -3.26 -9.76 -2.36
N ALA A 15 -2.13 -9.10 -2.64
CA ALA A 15 -1.00 -9.07 -1.72
C ALA A 15 -1.35 -8.37 -0.39
N LEU A 16 -2.14 -7.29 -0.44
CA LEU A 16 -2.62 -6.62 0.77
C LEU A 16 -3.59 -7.50 1.57
N VAL A 17 -4.47 -8.27 0.91
CA VAL A 17 -5.32 -9.26 1.59
C VAL A 17 -4.46 -10.34 2.28
N ALA A 18 -3.43 -10.84 1.61
CA ALA A 18 -2.52 -11.82 2.21
C ALA A 18 -1.77 -11.24 3.43
N LEU A 19 -1.30 -9.99 3.34
CA LEU A 19 -0.69 -9.29 4.47
C LEU A 19 -1.68 -9.11 5.61
N ARG A 20 -2.96 -8.80 5.31
CA ARG A 20 -4.00 -8.68 6.31
C ARG A 20 -4.20 -9.99 7.06
N MET A 21 -4.23 -11.12 6.36
CA MET A 21 -4.41 -12.44 6.98
C MET A 21 -3.21 -12.88 7.84
N ALA A 22 -2.03 -12.31 7.61
CA ALA A 22 -0.80 -12.62 8.33
C ALA A 22 -0.60 -11.77 9.61
N VAL A 23 -1.46 -10.78 9.85
CA VAL A 23 -1.36 -9.87 11.00
C VAL A 23 -2.58 -10.02 11.91
N GLU A 24 -2.35 -9.94 13.22
CA GLU A 24 -3.43 -9.91 14.21
C GLU A 24 -4.32 -8.67 14.04
N ASP A 25 -5.57 -8.78 14.48
CA ASP A 25 -6.48 -7.64 14.56
C ASP A 25 -5.90 -6.54 15.47
N GLY A 26 -5.88 -5.30 14.99
CA GLY A 26 -5.20 -4.17 15.65
C GLY A 26 -3.68 -4.13 15.45
N GLY A 27 -3.11 -5.09 14.71
CA GLY A 27 -1.69 -5.10 14.38
C GLY A 27 -1.32 -4.03 13.34
N GLY A 28 -0.09 -3.53 13.41
CA GLY A 28 0.39 -2.44 12.56
C GLY A 28 1.03 -2.89 11.24
N LEU A 29 0.81 -2.11 10.19
CA LEU A 29 1.53 -2.14 8.93
C LEU A 29 2.29 -0.83 8.74
N LEU A 30 3.58 -0.93 8.42
CA LEU A 30 4.39 0.18 7.91
C LEU A 30 4.87 -0.19 6.51
N MET A 31 4.57 0.63 5.52
CA MET A 31 5.04 0.40 4.15
C MET A 31 5.54 1.66 3.47
N SER A 32 6.52 1.45 2.59
CA SER A 32 7.02 2.48 1.68
C SER A 32 6.80 2.05 0.23
N PHE A 33 6.47 3.03 -0.60
CA PHE A 33 6.02 2.84 -1.96
C PHE A 33 6.35 4.08 -2.82
N PHE A 34 6.04 4.01 -4.11
CA PHE A 34 6.12 5.18 -4.97
C PHE A 34 4.73 5.78 -5.18
N SER A 35 4.59 7.09 -5.00
CA SER A 35 3.37 7.86 -5.23
C SER A 35 3.52 8.82 -6.41
N GLY A 36 2.39 9.26 -6.95
CA GLY A 36 2.27 10.14 -8.10
C GLY A 36 0.82 10.60 -8.30
N PRO A 37 0.57 11.46 -9.30
CA PRO A 37 -0.78 11.95 -9.61
C PRO A 37 -1.68 10.89 -10.28
N SER A 38 -1.09 9.81 -10.81
CA SER A 38 -1.77 8.73 -11.52
C SER A 38 -1.18 7.38 -11.14
N LEU A 39 -1.99 6.33 -11.24
CA LEU A 39 -1.53 4.96 -11.15
C LEU A 39 -0.85 4.57 -12.46
N GLU A 40 0.46 4.42 -12.45
CA GLU A 40 1.26 4.24 -13.67
C GLU A 40 2.54 3.43 -13.44
N PRO A 41 3.03 2.68 -14.46
CA PRO A 41 4.34 2.06 -14.38
C PRO A 41 5.46 3.10 -14.38
N MET A 42 6.54 2.80 -13.67
CA MET A 42 7.75 3.61 -13.56
C MET A 42 8.97 2.72 -13.80
N TYR A 43 9.98 3.26 -14.50
CA TYR A 43 11.25 2.58 -14.65
C TYR A 43 11.89 2.30 -13.29
N HIS A 44 12.33 1.06 -13.10
CA HIS A 44 13.18 0.66 -12.00
C HIS A 44 14.16 -0.42 -12.47
N PRO A 45 15.44 -0.41 -12.06
CA PRO A 45 16.48 -1.26 -12.68
C PRO A 45 16.26 -2.77 -12.56
N VAL A 46 15.51 -3.24 -11.56
CA VAL A 46 15.26 -4.67 -11.32
C VAL A 46 14.09 -5.19 -12.15
N ALA A 47 12.94 -4.53 -12.06
CA ALA A 47 11.69 -4.84 -12.75
C ALA A 47 10.84 -3.56 -12.77
N THR A 48 9.82 -3.49 -13.63
CA THR A 48 8.85 -2.38 -13.63
C THR A 48 8.33 -2.11 -12.22
N ALA A 49 8.42 -0.86 -11.77
CA ALA A 49 7.77 -0.43 -10.54
C ALA A 49 6.45 0.28 -10.86
N TYR A 50 5.64 0.54 -9.85
CA TYR A 50 4.38 1.26 -9.99
C TYR A 50 4.34 2.45 -9.05
N ARG A 51 3.84 3.57 -9.58
CA ARG A 51 3.34 4.67 -8.78
C ARG A 51 1.89 4.39 -8.43
N TRP A 52 1.56 4.57 -7.16
CA TRP A 52 0.21 4.49 -6.62
C TRP A 52 -0.13 5.84 -6.01
N PRO A 53 -1.12 6.57 -6.53
CA PRO A 53 -1.59 7.76 -5.85
C PRO A 53 -2.15 7.38 -4.48
N LEU A 54 -1.97 8.27 -3.50
CA LEU A 54 -2.33 7.99 -2.12
C LEU A 54 -3.81 7.60 -1.93
N PRO A 55 -4.80 8.23 -2.60
CA PRO A 55 -6.21 7.83 -2.45
C PRO A 55 -6.47 6.39 -2.90
N GLU A 56 -5.91 5.97 -4.02
CA GLU A 56 -6.09 4.63 -4.59
C GLU A 56 -5.41 3.57 -3.72
N LEU A 57 -4.21 3.83 -3.20
CA LEU A 57 -3.55 2.92 -2.27
C LEU A 57 -4.29 2.82 -0.94
N ALA A 58 -4.77 3.94 -0.41
CA ALA A 58 -5.56 3.97 0.82
C ALA A 58 -6.85 3.16 0.65
N GLN A 59 -7.55 3.32 -0.48
CA GLN A 59 -8.74 2.53 -0.77
C GLN A 59 -8.45 1.03 -0.89
N ALA A 60 -7.34 0.65 -1.53
CA ALA A 60 -6.93 -0.75 -1.63
C ALA A 60 -6.60 -1.35 -0.25
N LEU A 61 -5.94 -0.59 0.63
CA LEU A 61 -5.70 -0.98 2.02
C LEU A 61 -7.02 -1.16 2.79
N GLU A 62 -7.95 -0.23 2.66
CA GLU A 62 -9.28 -0.31 3.29
C GLU A 62 -10.05 -1.54 2.82
N THR A 63 -10.08 -1.81 1.52
CA THR A 63 -10.71 -3.01 0.95
C THR A 63 -10.04 -4.28 1.47
N ALA A 64 -8.72 -4.27 1.68
CA ALA A 64 -7.99 -5.38 2.27
C ALA A 64 -8.15 -5.49 3.79
N GLY A 65 -8.86 -4.58 4.46
CA GLY A 65 -9.10 -4.62 5.91
C GLY A 65 -8.03 -3.92 6.75
N PHE A 66 -7.32 -2.94 6.18
CA PHE A 66 -6.42 -2.03 6.88
C PHE A 66 -6.98 -0.61 6.90
N GLN A 67 -6.81 0.11 8.02
CA GLN A 67 -7.12 1.53 8.12
C GLN A 67 -5.83 2.35 8.14
N VAL A 68 -5.66 3.28 7.20
CA VAL A 68 -4.48 4.17 7.19
C VAL A 68 -4.51 5.09 8.41
N THR A 69 -3.40 5.13 9.16
CA THR A 69 -3.24 5.93 10.38
C THR A 69 -2.31 7.13 10.19
N SER A 70 -1.36 7.05 9.27
CA SER A 70 -0.53 8.20 8.86
C SER A 70 -0.03 8.02 7.43
N SER A 71 0.26 9.11 6.74
CA SER A 71 0.80 9.08 5.38
C SER A 71 1.70 10.29 5.15
N HIS A 72 2.80 10.08 4.42
CA HIS A 72 3.75 11.13 4.08
C HIS A 72 4.19 10.98 2.62
N TRP A 73 4.10 12.06 1.88
CA TRP A 73 4.56 12.14 0.50
C TRP A 73 4.94 13.58 0.15
N ASP A 74 6.12 13.77 -0.41
CA ASP A 74 6.55 15.03 -1.00
C ASP A 74 6.34 14.96 -2.52
N PRO A 75 5.47 15.79 -3.13
CA PRO A 75 5.14 15.70 -4.55
C PRO A 75 6.33 15.94 -5.48
N ARG A 76 7.46 16.45 -4.97
CA ARG A 76 8.72 16.60 -5.73
C ARG A 76 9.41 15.25 -5.98
N PHE A 77 9.10 14.22 -5.21
CA PHE A 77 9.74 12.92 -5.27
C PHE A 77 8.70 11.79 -5.31
N PRO A 78 8.99 10.64 -5.94
CA PRO A 78 8.05 9.52 -5.92
C PRO A 78 7.98 8.85 -4.55
N HIS A 79 8.98 8.99 -3.68
CA HIS A 79 9.06 8.27 -2.42
C HIS A 79 7.96 8.67 -1.45
N ALA A 80 7.18 7.70 -1.00
CA ALA A 80 6.12 7.86 -0.02
C ALA A 80 6.16 6.72 1.00
N TYR A 81 5.56 6.97 2.16
CA TYR A 81 5.32 5.94 3.16
C TYR A 81 4.05 6.23 3.94
N LEU A 82 3.46 5.18 4.48
CA LEU A 82 2.28 5.25 5.33
C LEU A 82 2.34 4.21 6.43
N THR A 83 1.58 4.45 7.50
CA THR A 83 1.23 3.44 8.49
C THR A 83 -0.24 3.12 8.38
N ALA A 84 -0.61 1.87 8.66
CA ALA A 84 -1.98 1.41 8.76
C ALA A 84 -2.15 0.43 9.93
N GLU A 85 -3.38 0.24 10.38
CA GLU A 85 -3.75 -0.72 11.42
C GLU A 85 -4.73 -1.75 10.83
N ALA A 86 -4.53 -3.02 11.13
CA ALA A 86 -5.44 -4.09 10.73
C ALA A 86 -6.79 -3.91 11.45
N SER A 87 -7.86 -3.65 10.69
CA SER A 87 -9.20 -3.47 11.24
C SER A 87 -9.69 -4.75 11.91
N LYS A 88 -10.41 -4.62 13.03
CA LYS A 88 -10.99 -5.79 13.72
C LYS A 88 -11.97 -6.52 12.81
N GLN A 89 -11.83 -7.84 12.70
CA GLN A 89 -12.87 -8.66 12.08
C GLN A 89 -14.03 -8.74 13.07
N ASN A 90 -15.19 -8.22 12.70
CA ASN A 90 -16.40 -8.50 13.46
C ASN A 90 -16.72 -9.98 13.28
N LEU A 91 -16.36 -10.82 14.25
CA LEU A 91 -16.91 -12.16 14.38
C LEU A 91 -18.43 -11.99 14.59
N ALA A 92 -19.21 -12.32 13.56
CA ALA A 92 -20.66 -12.50 13.66
C ALA A 92 -20.96 -13.86 14.30
#